data_AF-A0A218UBN6-F1
#
_entry.id   AF-A0A218UBN6-F1
#
_cell.length_a   1.000
_cell.length_b   1.000
_cell.length_c   1.000
_cell.angle_alpha   90.00
_cell.angle_beta   90.00
_cell.angle_gamma   90.00
#
_symmetry.space_group_name_H-M   'P 1'
#
loop_
_entity.id
_entity.type
_entity.pdbx_description
1 polymer ?
#
loop_
_entity_poly.entity_id
_entity_poly.type
_entity_poly.pdbx_seq_one_letter_code
_entity_poly.pdbx_strand_id
1 'polypeptide(L)'
;MAEYLRQYLADVFAGAWEPRELSPLPVSVPRASPREISREQLPLLGSAVGCSLSYSDYHAVATALGGRGFVLDSAGDTGGDTGGDTGGDIEDRVVAVLRAAQAECHRGHPVLVNALLGPSDFRQGSVSV
;
A
#
# COMPACT_ATOMS: atom_id res chain seq x y z
N MET A 1 -21.43 -54.54 27.91
CA MET A 1 -20.16 -53.85 28.26
C MET A 1 -19.12 -53.89 27.14
N ALA A 2 -18.93 -55.00 26.41
CA ALA A 2 -17.91 -55.08 25.35
C ALA A 2 -18.25 -54.29 24.06
N GLU A 3 -19.52 -54.19 23.68
CA GLU A 3 -19.94 -53.42 22.48
C GLU A 3 -19.79 -51.90 22.66
N TYR A 4 -20.12 -51.37 23.84
CA TYR A 4 -19.95 -49.95 24.14
C TYR A 4 -18.49 -49.50 24.01
N LEU A 5 -17.55 -50.31 24.52
CA LEU A 5 -16.14 -50.02 24.43
C LEU A 5 -15.63 -50.08 22.99
N ARG A 6 -16.15 -51.03 22.18
CA ARG A 6 -15.81 -51.13 20.76
C ARG A 6 -16.34 -49.96 19.95
N GLN A 7 -17.58 -49.53 20.20
CA GLN A 7 -18.15 -48.36 19.54
C GLN A 7 -17.42 -47.08 19.95
N TYR A 8 -17.12 -46.92 21.24
CA TYR A 8 -16.36 -45.78 21.75
C TYR A 8 -14.97 -45.69 21.11
N LEU A 9 -14.24 -46.81 21.01
CA LEU A 9 -12.95 -46.84 20.33
C LEU A 9 -13.06 -46.61 18.82
N ALA A 10 -14.11 -47.14 18.19
CA ALA A 10 -14.36 -46.91 16.76
C ALA A 10 -14.66 -45.43 16.47
N ASP A 11 -15.40 -44.74 17.33
CA ASP A 11 -15.72 -43.32 17.19
C ASP A 11 -14.52 -42.43 17.51
N VAL A 12 -13.71 -42.78 18.52
CA VAL A 12 -12.51 -42.03 18.91
C VAL A 12 -11.43 -42.09 17.82
N PHE A 13 -11.32 -43.21 17.11
CA PHE A 13 -10.35 -43.40 16.02
C PHE A 13 -10.99 -43.37 14.62
N ALA A 14 -12.24 -42.93 14.51
CA ALA A 14 -12.91 -42.76 13.22
C ALA A 14 -12.12 -41.73 12.39
N GLY A 15 -11.60 -42.17 11.25
CA GLY A 15 -10.79 -41.32 10.35
C GLY A 15 -9.31 -41.20 10.72
N ALA A 16 -8.84 -41.81 11.82
CA ALA A 16 -7.42 -41.75 12.22
C ALA A 16 -6.48 -42.46 11.22
N TRP A 17 -7.03 -43.38 10.44
CA TRP A 17 -6.31 -44.16 9.42
C TRP A 17 -6.67 -43.75 7.99
N GLU A 18 -7.46 -42.68 7.81
CA GLU A 18 -7.73 -42.14 6.49
C GLU A 18 -6.46 -41.45 5.95
N PRO A 19 -6.05 -41.73 4.71
CA PRO A 19 -4.94 -41.04 4.08
C PRO A 19 -5.25 -39.54 4.02
N ARG A 20 -4.48 -38.73 4.75
CA ARG A 20 -4.56 -37.26 4.67
C ARG A 20 -3.40 -36.76 3.81
N GLU A 21 -3.69 -35.89 2.86
CA GLU A 21 -2.62 -35.15 2.17
C GLU A 21 -1.90 -34.27 3.18
N LEU A 22 -0.66 -34.64 3.50
CA LEU A 22 0.24 -33.88 4.38
C LEU A 22 1.17 -32.94 3.60
N SER A 23 0.79 -32.55 2.38
CA SER A 23 1.53 -31.50 1.69
C SER A 23 1.36 -30.21 2.47
N PRO A 24 2.45 -29.53 2.87
CA PRO A 24 2.33 -28.25 3.55
C PRO A 24 1.48 -27.32 2.67
N LEU A 25 0.58 -26.56 3.31
CA LEU A 25 -0.13 -25.50 2.61
C LEU A 25 0.93 -24.60 1.93
N PRO A 26 0.69 -24.15 0.70
CA PRO A 26 1.65 -23.32 -0.02
C PRO A 26 2.03 -22.12 0.85
N VAL A 27 3.33 -22.05 1.18
CA VAL A 27 3.87 -20.96 1.99
C VAL A 27 3.98 -19.72 1.10
N SER A 28 3.15 -18.72 1.40
CA SER A 28 3.35 -17.38 0.85
C SER A 28 4.46 -16.69 1.63
N VAL A 29 5.67 -16.66 1.07
CA VAL A 29 6.77 -15.87 1.63
C VAL A 29 6.63 -14.44 1.08
N PRO A 30 6.24 -13.44 1.90
CA PRO A 30 6.15 -12.07 1.43
C PRO A 30 7.53 -11.58 0.99
N ARG A 31 7.58 -10.93 -0.19
CA ARG A 31 8.80 -10.29 -0.69
C ARG A 31 8.76 -8.81 -0.33
N ALA A 32 9.91 -8.27 0.06
CA ALA A 32 10.04 -6.84 0.31
C ALA A 32 9.77 -6.04 -0.97
N SER A 33 9.05 -4.93 -0.81
CA SER A 33 8.86 -3.94 -1.86
C SER A 33 10.14 -3.12 -2.09
N PRO A 34 10.34 -2.51 -3.28
CA PRO A 34 11.48 -1.63 -3.54
C PRO A 34 11.64 -0.49 -2.51
N ARG A 35 10.52 0.02 -1.97
CA ARG A 35 10.55 1.04 -0.91
C ARG A 35 11.17 0.50 0.38
N GLU A 36 10.81 -0.71 0.79
CA GLU A 36 11.37 -1.34 2.00
C GLU A 36 12.86 -1.63 1.83
N ILE A 37 13.26 -2.13 0.66
CA ILE A 37 14.67 -2.36 0.32
C ILE A 37 15.46 -1.04 0.38
N SER A 38 14.95 0.04 -0.25
CA SER A 38 15.63 1.34 -0.23
C SER A 38 15.84 1.89 1.18
N ARG A 39 14.86 1.71 2.08
CA ARG A 39 14.93 2.19 3.46
C ARG A 39 16.06 1.54 4.25
N GLU A 40 16.40 0.29 3.95
CA GLU A 40 17.53 -0.42 4.57
C GLU A 40 18.85 -0.14 3.84
N GLN A 41 18.83 0.00 2.51
CA GLN A 41 20.03 0.31 1.73
C GLN A 41 20.60 1.70 2.02
N LEU A 42 19.76 2.70 2.30
CA LEU A 42 20.21 4.06 2.62
C LEU A 42 21.16 4.09 3.85
N PRO A 43 20.78 3.54 5.02
CA PRO A 43 21.69 3.44 6.17
C PRO A 43 22.88 2.49 5.96
N LEU A 44 22.69 1.36 5.26
CA LEU A 44 23.72 0.33 5.14
C LEU A 44 24.76 0.60 4.04
N LEU A 45 24.32 1.16 2.91
CA LEU A 45 25.11 1.30 1.68
C LEU A 45 25.25 2.75 1.21
N GLY A 46 24.62 3.70 1.92
CA GLY A 46 24.63 5.12 1.55
C GLY A 46 23.94 5.45 0.23
N SER A 47 23.21 4.50 -0.36
CA SER A 47 22.59 4.66 -1.68
C SER A 47 21.36 3.77 -1.86
N ALA A 48 20.36 4.25 -2.61
CA ALA A 48 19.12 3.53 -2.91
C ALA A 48 19.09 2.97 -4.35
N VAL A 49 20.24 2.46 -4.81
CA VAL A 49 20.41 2.02 -6.21
C VAL A 49 19.42 0.89 -6.54
N GLY A 50 18.69 1.04 -7.65
CA GLY A 50 17.73 0.05 -8.13
C GLY A 50 16.35 0.11 -7.47
N CYS A 51 16.13 1.04 -6.52
CA CYS A 51 14.85 1.20 -5.83
C CYS A 51 14.16 2.55 -6.09
N SER A 52 14.87 3.52 -6.67
CA SER A 52 14.31 4.82 -7.04
C SER A 52 13.40 4.69 -8.27
N LEU A 53 12.10 4.86 -8.07
CA LEU A 53 11.10 4.92 -9.13
C LEU A 53 10.74 6.39 -9.39
N SER A 54 10.79 6.84 -10.64
CA SER A 54 10.30 8.17 -11.02
C SER A 54 8.77 8.21 -10.90
N TYR A 55 8.24 9.37 -10.52
CA TYR A 55 6.80 9.58 -10.56
C TYR A 55 6.28 9.43 -11.99
N SER A 56 5.09 8.84 -12.12
CA SER A 56 4.41 8.67 -13.40
C SER A 56 3.26 9.67 -13.50
N ASP A 57 3.05 10.22 -14.69
CA ASP A 57 2.02 11.21 -14.96
C ASP A 57 0.63 10.58 -15.15
N TYR A 58 0.14 9.89 -14.11
CA TYR A 58 -1.16 9.19 -14.16
C TYR A 58 -2.33 10.10 -14.47
N HIS A 59 -2.26 11.36 -14.04
CA HIS A 59 -3.24 12.39 -14.37
C HIS A 59 -3.36 12.64 -15.88
N ALA A 60 -2.24 12.60 -16.61
CA ALA A 60 -2.24 12.73 -18.06
C ALA A 60 -2.86 11.50 -18.73
N VAL A 61 -2.54 10.30 -18.24
CA VAL A 61 -3.15 9.04 -18.73
C VAL A 61 -4.67 9.03 -18.52
N ALA A 62 -5.12 9.41 -17.32
CA ALA A 62 -6.55 9.53 -17.02
C ALA A 62 -7.27 10.49 -17.97
N THR A 63 -6.62 11.60 -18.32
CA THR A 63 -7.16 12.57 -19.28
C THR A 63 -7.18 12.01 -20.70
N ALA A 64 -6.13 11.30 -21.13
CA ALA A 64 -6.04 10.67 -22.44
C ALA A 64 -7.10 9.56 -22.65
N LEU A 65 -7.50 8.88 -21.58
CA LEU A 65 -8.56 7.87 -21.58
C LEU A 65 -9.98 8.46 -21.49
N GLY A 66 -10.13 9.78 -21.53
CA GLY A 66 -11.42 10.47 -21.51
C GLY A 66 -11.96 10.82 -20.11
N GLY A 67 -11.15 10.63 -19.06
CA GLY A 67 -11.44 11.06 -17.70
C GLY A 67 -10.90 12.45 -17.35
N ARG A 68 -10.78 12.73 -16.05
CA ARG A 68 -10.16 13.93 -15.50
C ARG A 68 -9.00 13.55 -14.59
N GLY A 69 -7.83 14.10 -14.85
CA GLY A 69 -6.66 13.94 -14.01
C GLY A 69 -6.37 15.19 -13.19
N PHE A 70 -6.09 15.00 -11.90
CA PHE A 70 -5.58 16.03 -10.99
C PHE A 70 -4.23 15.59 -10.43
N VAL A 71 -3.37 16.54 -10.08
CA VAL A 71 -2.08 16.28 -9.42
C VAL A 71 -2.08 16.96 -8.06
N LEU A 72 -1.61 16.22 -7.06
CA LEU A 72 -1.32 16.72 -5.73
C LEU A 72 0.17 16.51 -5.48
N ASP A 73 0.92 17.61 -5.51
CA ASP A 73 2.33 17.64 -5.14
C ASP A 73 2.51 18.47 -3.87
N SER A 74 3.52 18.10 -3.08
CA SER A 74 3.94 18.83 -1.88
C SER A 74 4.74 20.10 -2.20
N ALA A 75 5.06 20.33 -3.47
CA ALA A 75 5.91 21.41 -3.95
C ALA A 75 5.04 22.61 -4.39
N GLY A 76 4.33 23.20 -3.43
CA GLY A 76 4.05 24.63 -3.55
C GLY A 76 5.39 25.36 -3.43
N ASP A 77 5.86 25.95 -4.53
CA ASP A 77 7.01 26.85 -4.70
C ASP A 77 8.20 26.80 -3.70
N THR A 78 9.38 26.53 -4.26
CA THR A 78 10.68 26.77 -3.65
C THR A 78 10.82 28.22 -3.14
N GLY A 79 11.01 28.40 -1.83
CA GLY A 79 11.64 29.61 -1.27
C GLY A 79 11.22 29.93 0.17
N GLY A 80 12.17 29.85 1.11
CA GLY A 80 12.02 30.46 2.44
C GLY A 80 12.15 29.49 3.60
N ASP A 81 13.39 29.22 3.97
CA ASP A 81 13.84 29.19 5.36
C ASP A 81 13.19 30.27 6.24
N THR A 82 11.94 30.07 6.68
CA THR A 82 11.38 30.76 7.85
C THR A 82 10.37 29.85 8.52
N GLY A 83 10.68 29.41 9.74
CA GLY A 83 9.78 28.63 10.56
C GLY A 83 8.51 29.43 10.86
N GLY A 84 7.42 29.06 10.20
CA GLY A 84 6.10 29.64 10.43
C GLY A 84 5.04 28.90 9.62
N ASP A 85 3.98 28.49 10.29
CA ASP A 85 2.69 28.12 9.70
C ASP A 85 2.73 26.99 8.65
N THR A 86 2.91 27.18 7.33
CA THR A 86 3.06 26.21 6.21
C THR A 86 2.08 25.02 6.10
N GLY A 87 1.46 24.53 7.18
CA GLY A 87 0.51 23.43 7.20
C GLY A 87 -0.86 23.83 6.64
N GLY A 88 -1.26 25.10 6.77
CA GLY A 88 -2.51 25.59 6.21
C GLY A 88 -2.52 25.55 4.68
N ASP A 89 -1.44 25.99 4.04
CA ASP A 89 -1.36 26.13 2.58
C ASP A 89 -1.50 24.79 1.84
N ILE A 90 -0.90 23.72 2.38
CA ILE A 90 -1.01 22.39 1.80
C ILE A 90 -2.38 21.76 2.04
N GLU A 91 -2.97 21.94 3.22
CA GLU A 91 -4.31 21.45 3.52
C GLU A 91 -5.36 22.13 2.63
N ASP A 92 -5.26 23.45 2.48
CA ASP A 92 -6.14 24.22 1.61
C ASP A 92 -6.01 23.79 0.15
N ARG A 93 -4.79 23.54 -0.33
CA ARG A 93 -4.54 23.00 -1.68
C ARG A 93 -5.15 21.62 -1.86
N VAL A 94 -4.98 20.73 -0.87
CA VAL A 94 -5.57 19.38 -0.89
C VAL A 94 -7.08 19.48 -0.95
N VAL A 95 -7.70 20.30 -0.09
CA VAL A 95 -9.14 20.53 -0.08
C VAL A 95 -9.61 21.08 -1.43
N ALA A 96 -8.91 22.07 -2.00
CA ALA A 96 -9.25 22.66 -3.29
C ALA A 96 -9.26 21.62 -4.43
N VAL A 97 -8.20 20.80 -4.53
CA VAL A 97 -8.12 19.76 -5.56
C VAL A 97 -9.19 18.70 -5.37
N LEU A 98 -9.44 18.27 -4.13
CA LEU A 98 -10.50 17.29 -3.84
C LEU A 98 -11.89 17.84 -4.18
N ARG A 99 -12.16 19.12 -3.90
CA ARG A 99 -13.42 19.78 -4.29
C ARG A 99 -13.57 19.85 -5.81
N ALA A 100 -12.51 20.21 -6.53
CA ALA A 100 -12.52 20.23 -7.99
C ALA A 100 -12.74 18.83 -8.58
N ALA A 101 -12.06 17.82 -8.06
CA ALA A 101 -12.22 16.42 -8.44
C ALA A 101 -13.64 15.91 -8.18
N GLN A 102 -14.21 16.23 -7.02
CA GLN A 102 -15.59 15.90 -6.69
C GLN A 102 -16.57 16.56 -7.65
N ALA A 103 -16.37 17.85 -8.01
CA ALA A 103 -17.26 18.54 -8.93
C ALA A 103 -17.28 17.87 -10.33
N GLU A 104 -16.12 17.46 -10.84
CA GLU A 104 -16.03 16.70 -12.10
C GLU A 104 -16.68 15.32 -12.01
N CYS A 105 -16.52 14.63 -10.87
CA CYS A 105 -17.17 13.35 -10.62
C CYS A 105 -18.70 13.49 -10.64
N HIS A 106 -19.25 14.54 -10.01
CA HIS A 106 -20.69 14.81 -10.03
C HIS A 106 -21.23 15.16 -11.43
N ARG A 107 -20.37 15.62 -12.35
CA ARG A 107 -20.71 15.82 -13.78
C ARG A 107 -20.70 14.52 -14.59
N GLY A 108 -20.38 13.38 -13.96
CA GLY A 108 -20.34 12.06 -14.59
C GLY A 108 -19.00 11.70 -15.21
N HIS A 109 -17.93 12.45 -14.92
CA HIS A 109 -16.59 12.11 -15.42
C HIS A 109 -15.87 11.18 -14.45
N PRO A 110 -15.18 10.12 -14.93
CA PRO A 110 -14.26 9.36 -14.09
C PRO A 110 -13.04 10.25 -13.75
N VAL A 111 -12.67 10.28 -12.47
CA VAL A 111 -11.63 11.19 -11.95
C VAL A 111 -10.50 10.42 -11.30
N LEU A 112 -9.25 10.83 -11.56
CA LEU A 112 -8.04 10.35 -10.91
C LEU A 112 -7.30 11.52 -10.25
N VAL A 113 -6.86 11.34 -9.01
CA VAL A 113 -6.00 12.30 -8.29
C VAL A 113 -4.64 11.65 -8.05
N ASN A 114 -3.59 12.20 -8.65
CA ASN A 114 -2.23 11.69 -8.55
C ASN A 114 -1.52 12.29 -7.31
N ALA A 115 -1.56 11.52 -6.23
CA ALA A 115 -0.79 11.58 -4.98
C ALA A 115 0.75 11.55 -5.12
N LEU A 116 1.47 12.66 -5.33
CA LEU A 116 2.94 12.65 -5.30
C LEU A 116 3.46 12.66 -3.85
N LEU A 117 3.63 11.46 -3.29
CA LEU A 117 4.09 11.28 -1.91
C LEU A 117 5.61 11.15 -1.85
N GLY A 118 6.25 12.10 -1.14
CA GLY A 118 7.67 12.04 -0.81
C GLY A 118 8.05 10.90 0.13
N PRO A 119 9.36 10.72 0.41
CA PRO A 119 9.84 9.78 1.41
C PRO A 119 9.23 10.11 2.77
N SER A 120 8.91 9.07 3.54
CA SER A 120 8.32 9.20 4.86
C SER A 120 8.99 8.26 5.85
N ASP A 121 9.14 8.75 7.07
CA ASP A 121 9.73 8.05 8.22
C ASP A 121 8.71 7.10 8.86
N PHE A 122 7.47 7.09 8.36
CA PHE A 122 6.42 6.21 8.82
C PHE A 122 6.88 4.74 8.72
N ARG A 123 6.89 4.04 9.86
CA ARG A 123 7.39 2.66 10.04
C ARG A 123 8.92 2.48 10.01
N GLN A 124 9.72 3.51 10.30
CA GLN A 124 11.15 3.32 10.56
C GLN A 124 11.35 2.45 11.81
N GLY A 125 12.04 1.30 11.67
CA GLY A 125 12.29 0.36 12.76
C GLY A 125 11.25 -0.76 12.94
N SER A 126 10.18 -0.80 12.15
CA SER A 126 9.22 -1.92 12.19
C SER A 126 9.39 -2.85 10.98
N VAL A 127 9.62 -4.13 11.24
CA VAL A 127 9.45 -5.21 10.25
C VAL A 127 7.95 -5.53 10.24
N SER A 128 7.22 -5.10 9.22
CA SER A 128 5.80 -5.48 9.08
C SER A 128 5.70 -6.71 8.18
N VAL A 129 4.86 -7.67 8.61
CA VAL A 129 4.43 -8.87 7.89
C VAL A 129 3.39 -8.55 6.82
#